data_AF-G1PUA4-F1
#
_entry.id   AF-G1PUA4-F1
#
_cell.length_a   1.000
_cell.length_b   1.000
_cell.length_c   1.000
_cell.angle_alpha   90.00
_cell.angle_beta   90.00
_cell.angle_gamma   90.00
#
_symmetry.space_group_name_H-M   'P 1'
#
loop_
_entity.id
_entity.type
_entity.pdbx_description
1 polymer ?
#
loop_
_entity_poly.entity_id
_entity_poly.type
_entity_poly.pdbx_seq_one_letter_code
_entity_poly.pdbx_strand_id
1 'polypeptide(L)'
;LYINFQILDYVQPLRPYEYFDTLKDFLEYDGKVLRFYCMWDDSGSVFGDYRQLILHYFLSDGTIEIKELLPHNSGRDPMSFFLLRGKLPKYGPPGVHQPGDVTDRIVLNVYNGYNVSRVHGYLLDKFKVAKLEQEFYKDTDLRIGATINVWGRKVLLCDCDEFTKTYYRTKYGIQDFNSIPCKPPSPPKIERKFPPYTGFGSEEDSLRSCIGLVPVVRPNVEAFKKCIEKDRY
;
A
#
# COMPACT_ATOMS: atom_id res chain seq x y z
N LEU A 1 -63.21 -26.21 -13.63
CA LEU A 1 -62.03 -25.50 -14.17
C LEU A 1 -60.96 -25.46 -13.08
N TYR A 2 -60.28 -26.58 -12.84
CA TYR A 2 -59.10 -26.64 -11.96
C TYR A 2 -57.91 -26.82 -12.89
N ILE A 3 -57.33 -25.70 -13.32
CA ILE A 3 -56.08 -25.71 -14.09
C ILE A 3 -54.96 -25.99 -13.08
N ASN A 4 -54.23 -27.07 -13.36
CA ASN A 4 -53.06 -27.57 -12.64
C ASN A 4 -52.10 -26.45 -12.21
N PHE A 5 -52.12 -26.10 -10.93
CA PHE A 5 -51.10 -25.25 -10.29
C PHE A 5 -49.71 -25.92 -10.25
N GLN A 6 -49.58 -27.21 -10.62
CA GLN A 6 -48.31 -27.94 -10.62
C GLN A 6 -47.38 -27.64 -11.81
N ILE A 7 -47.84 -26.94 -12.85
CA ILE A 7 -47.03 -26.73 -14.07
C ILE A 7 -46.20 -25.42 -14.00
N LEU A 8 -46.53 -24.51 -13.08
CA LEU A 8 -45.83 -23.22 -12.93
C LEU A 8 -44.52 -23.31 -12.14
N ASP A 9 -44.28 -24.38 -11.39
CA ASP A 9 -43.02 -24.60 -10.65
C ASP A 9 -41.84 -25.06 -11.56
N TYR A 10 -42.06 -25.20 -12.87
CA TYR A 10 -41.13 -25.89 -13.78
C TYR A 10 -40.58 -25.04 -14.93
N VAL A 11 -40.34 -23.75 -14.73
CA VAL A 11 -39.61 -22.92 -15.71
C VAL A 11 -38.49 -22.11 -15.06
N GLN A 12 -37.87 -22.63 -14.01
CA GLN A 12 -36.52 -22.17 -13.66
C GLN A 12 -35.53 -22.95 -14.52
N PRO A 13 -34.72 -22.28 -15.36
CA PRO A 13 -33.74 -22.98 -16.17
C PRO A 13 -32.83 -23.77 -15.23
N LEU A 14 -32.64 -25.07 -15.52
CA LEU A 14 -31.73 -25.95 -14.77
C LEU A 14 -30.29 -25.40 -14.69
N ARG A 15 -29.98 -24.42 -15.54
CA ARG A 15 -28.77 -23.61 -15.57
C ARG A 15 -29.16 -22.14 -15.72
N PRO A 16 -29.40 -21.40 -14.63
CA PRO A 16 -29.56 -19.95 -14.69
C PRO A 16 -28.30 -19.35 -15.31
N TYR A 17 -28.47 -18.57 -16.38
CA TYR A 17 -27.36 -17.80 -16.94
C TYR A 17 -27.10 -16.61 -16.01
N GLU A 18 -25.99 -16.66 -15.28
CA GLU A 18 -25.51 -15.52 -14.51
C GLU A 18 -24.77 -14.58 -15.46
N TYR A 19 -25.37 -13.42 -15.73
CA TYR A 19 -24.75 -12.38 -16.54
C TYR A 19 -23.71 -11.66 -15.67
N PHE A 20 -22.43 -11.89 -15.97
CA PHE A 20 -21.31 -11.15 -15.38
C PHE A 20 -20.82 -10.12 -16.40
N ASP A 21 -21.14 -8.85 -16.18
CA ASP A 21 -20.73 -7.76 -17.04
C ASP A 21 -19.31 -7.26 -16.71
N THR A 22 -18.33 -8.15 -16.86
CA THR A 22 -16.92 -7.82 -16.61
C THR A 22 -16.41 -6.75 -17.58
N LEU A 23 -17.05 -6.61 -18.74
CA LEU A 23 -16.62 -5.71 -19.80
C LEU A 23 -17.06 -4.26 -19.53
N LYS A 24 -18.22 -4.06 -18.92
CA LYS A 24 -18.66 -2.71 -18.52
C LYS A 24 -17.71 -2.05 -17.53
N ASP A 25 -17.31 -2.75 -16.48
CA ASP A 25 -16.40 -2.20 -15.47
C ASP A 25 -15.02 -1.89 -16.09
N PHE A 26 -14.56 -2.73 -17.02
CA PHE A 26 -13.36 -2.46 -17.79
C PHE A 26 -13.49 -1.18 -18.62
N LEU A 27 -14.55 -1.03 -19.42
CA LEU A 27 -14.73 0.15 -20.28
C LEU A 27 -14.87 1.46 -19.49
N GLU A 28 -15.54 1.43 -18.33
CA GLU A 28 -15.80 2.63 -17.53
C GLU A 28 -14.55 3.08 -16.75
N TYR A 29 -13.75 2.12 -16.28
CA TYR A 29 -12.62 2.37 -15.39
C TYR A 29 -11.25 2.07 -16.00
N ASP A 30 -11.17 1.87 -17.32
CA ASP A 30 -9.90 1.64 -18.01
C ASP A 30 -8.88 2.75 -17.71
N GLY A 31 -7.66 2.35 -17.35
CA GLY A 31 -6.58 3.25 -16.95
C GLY A 31 -6.78 4.00 -15.61
N LYS A 32 -7.91 3.83 -14.90
CA LYS A 32 -8.16 4.50 -13.62
C LYS A 32 -7.61 3.66 -12.45
N VAL A 33 -6.53 4.13 -11.86
CA VAL A 33 -5.85 3.47 -10.74
C VAL A 33 -5.82 4.39 -9.53
N LEU A 34 -6.29 3.90 -8.39
CA LEU A 34 -6.16 4.62 -7.13
C LEU A 34 -4.80 4.30 -6.51
N ARG A 35 -4.01 5.34 -6.25
CA ARG A 35 -2.69 5.24 -5.66
C ARG A 35 -2.66 5.79 -4.25
N PHE A 36 -2.19 4.99 -3.32
CA PHE A 36 -2.02 5.34 -1.92
C PHE A 36 -0.58 5.14 -1.45
N TYR A 37 -0.10 6.06 -0.61
CA TYR A 37 1.16 5.93 0.09
C TYR A 37 0.90 5.29 1.44
N CYS A 38 1.60 4.20 1.69
CA CYS A 38 1.40 3.35 2.84
C CYS A 38 2.70 3.16 3.61
N MET A 39 2.56 2.80 4.87
CA MET A 39 3.66 2.46 5.75
C MET A 39 3.39 1.11 6.39
N TRP A 40 4.38 0.22 6.32
CA TRP A 40 4.39 -1.02 7.06
C TRP A 40 5.41 -0.93 8.19
N ASP A 41 4.92 -1.05 9.41
CA ASP A 41 5.74 -1.11 10.62
C ASP A 41 6.00 -2.59 10.97
N ASP A 42 7.24 -3.03 10.80
CA ASP A 42 7.71 -4.36 11.21
C ASP A 42 8.60 -4.29 12.46
N SER A 43 8.64 -3.16 13.19
CA SER A 43 9.54 -2.92 14.34
C SER A 43 9.41 -3.93 15.48
N GLY A 44 8.32 -4.69 15.55
CA GLY A 44 8.14 -5.79 16.50
C GLY A 44 8.99 -7.03 16.21
N SER A 45 9.58 -7.13 15.02
CA SER A 45 10.49 -8.20 14.62
C SER A 45 11.93 -7.89 15.01
N VAL A 46 12.73 -8.91 15.33
CA VAL A 46 14.16 -8.77 15.71
C VAL A 46 15.03 -8.08 14.66
N PHE A 47 14.61 -8.13 13.39
CA PHE A 47 15.24 -7.45 12.25
C PHE A 47 14.21 -6.59 11.50
N GLY A 48 13.26 -6.06 12.26
CA GLY A 48 12.15 -5.26 11.76
C GLY A 48 12.58 -3.88 11.29
N ASP A 49 12.09 -3.49 10.11
CA ASP A 49 12.29 -2.16 9.55
C ASP A 49 10.94 -1.47 9.28
N TYR A 50 10.94 -0.13 9.30
CA TYR A 50 9.85 0.66 8.74
C TYR A 50 9.97 0.71 7.22
N ARG A 51 8.97 0.18 6.52
CA ARG A 51 8.97 0.13 5.05
C ARG A 51 7.89 1.03 4.47
N GLN A 52 8.28 1.86 3.51
CA GLN A 52 7.34 2.67 2.75
C GLN A 52 6.85 1.85 1.56
N LEU A 53 5.54 1.83 1.37
CA LEU A 53 4.87 1.05 0.33
C LEU A 53 3.99 1.98 -0.50
N ILE A 54 3.82 1.63 -1.77
CA ILE A 54 2.84 2.25 -2.66
C ILE A 54 1.80 1.19 -3.00
N LEU A 55 0.54 1.47 -2.68
CA LEU A 55 -0.59 0.62 -3.01
C LEU A 55 -1.29 1.18 -4.26
N HIS A 56 -1.49 0.31 -5.25
CA HIS A 56 -2.30 0.57 -6.43
C HIS A 56 -3.57 -0.28 -6.37
N TYR A 57 -4.74 0.37 -6.45
CA TYR A 57 -6.03 -0.27 -6.56
C TYR A 57 -6.61 -0.01 -7.95
N PHE A 58 -6.82 -1.08 -8.71
CA PHE A 58 -7.36 -1.01 -10.08
C PHE A 58 -8.88 -1.03 -10.04
N LEU A 59 -9.50 0.07 -10.48
CA LEU A 59 -10.96 0.20 -10.46
C LEU A 59 -11.68 -0.73 -11.44
N SER A 60 -11.01 -1.13 -12.54
CA SER A 60 -11.57 -2.03 -13.55
C SER A 60 -11.88 -3.42 -13.02
N ASP A 61 -10.99 -3.98 -12.19
CA ASP A 61 -11.05 -5.40 -11.78
C ASP A 61 -11.17 -5.60 -10.26
N GLY A 62 -11.06 -4.52 -9.49
CA GLY A 62 -10.97 -4.56 -8.03
C GLY A 62 -9.73 -5.31 -7.52
N THR A 63 -8.61 -5.22 -8.25
CA THR A 63 -7.34 -5.86 -7.87
C THR A 63 -6.40 -4.86 -7.19
N ILE A 64 -5.54 -5.35 -6.31
CA ILE A 64 -4.56 -4.57 -5.56
C ILE A 64 -3.16 -5.06 -5.92
N GLU A 65 -2.26 -4.10 -6.14
CA GLU A 65 -0.82 -4.32 -6.31
C GLU A 65 -0.09 -3.46 -5.27
N ILE A 66 0.95 -3.99 -4.63
CA ILE A 66 1.73 -3.25 -3.63
C ILE A 66 3.21 -3.30 -4.01
N LYS A 67 3.81 -2.12 -4.14
CA LYS A 67 5.23 -1.93 -4.45
C LYS A 67 5.96 -1.38 -3.23
N GLU A 68 7.17 -1.86 -2.99
CA GLU A 68 8.04 -1.30 -1.95
C GLU A 68 8.76 -0.06 -2.49
N LEU A 69 8.75 1.03 -1.73
CA LEU A 69 9.51 2.24 -2.03
C LEU A 69 10.88 2.12 -1.37
N LEU A 70 11.89 1.83 -2.17
CA LEU A 70 13.25 1.61 -1.70
C LEU A 70 14.06 2.91 -1.73
N PRO A 71 14.68 3.33 -0.60
CA PRO A 71 15.61 4.44 -0.59
C PRO A 71 16.91 4.10 -1.33
N HIS A 72 17.63 5.13 -1.76
CA HIS A 72 18.97 4.97 -2.34
C HIS A 72 19.88 4.24 -1.35
N ASN A 73 20.69 3.30 -1.86
CA ASN A 73 21.59 2.46 -1.07
C ASN A 73 20.91 1.58 -0.01
N SER A 74 19.63 1.19 -0.21
CA SER A 74 18.89 0.27 0.68
C SER A 74 19.49 -1.15 0.75
N GLY A 75 20.24 -1.57 -0.29
CA GLY A 75 20.79 -2.93 -0.38
C GLY A 75 19.74 -4.01 -0.70
N ARG A 76 18.50 -3.61 -1.01
CA ARG A 76 17.43 -4.50 -1.49
C ARG A 76 17.28 -4.43 -3.02
N ASP A 77 16.72 -5.50 -3.58
CA ASP A 77 16.46 -5.58 -5.02
C ASP A 77 15.40 -4.56 -5.46
N PRO A 78 15.71 -3.66 -6.42
CA PRO A 78 14.78 -2.63 -6.91
C PRO A 78 13.48 -3.17 -7.51
N MET A 79 13.43 -4.42 -7.98
CA MET A 79 12.25 -4.99 -8.65
C MET A 79 11.39 -5.87 -7.73
N SER A 80 11.45 -5.67 -6.41
CA SER A 80 10.65 -6.46 -5.46
C SER A 80 9.23 -5.89 -5.29
N PHE A 81 8.24 -6.54 -5.90
CA PHE A 81 6.84 -6.32 -5.53
C PHE A 81 6.60 -6.87 -4.11
N PHE A 82 5.96 -6.07 -3.25
CA PHE A 82 5.52 -6.54 -1.94
C PHE A 82 4.31 -7.45 -2.07
N LEU A 83 3.41 -7.13 -3.00
CA LEU A 83 2.28 -7.96 -3.40
C LEU A 83 2.08 -7.82 -4.92
N LEU A 84 2.08 -8.97 -5.61
CA LEU A 84 1.70 -9.03 -7.01
C LEU A 84 0.22 -8.71 -7.19
N ARG A 85 -0.15 -8.16 -8.35
CA ARG A 85 -1.54 -7.79 -8.66
C ARG A 85 -2.49 -8.97 -8.45
N GLY A 86 -3.45 -8.80 -7.55
CA GLY A 86 -4.47 -9.81 -7.26
C GLY A 86 -5.60 -9.27 -6.39
N LYS A 87 -6.66 -10.05 -6.20
CA LYS A 87 -7.74 -9.68 -5.27
C LYS A 87 -7.28 -9.99 -3.84
N LEU A 88 -7.26 -8.96 -2.99
CA LEU A 88 -6.80 -9.08 -1.61
C LEU A 88 -7.99 -9.43 -0.69
N PRO A 89 -7.97 -10.58 0.00
CA PRO A 89 -8.99 -10.89 0.99
C PRO A 89 -8.88 -9.99 2.23
N LYS A 90 -10.03 -9.62 2.82
CA LYS A 90 -10.09 -8.80 4.04
C LYS A 90 -9.66 -9.59 5.27
N TYR A 91 -10.15 -10.81 5.38
CA TYR A 91 -9.80 -11.71 6.46
C TYR A 91 -8.47 -12.40 6.13
N GLY A 92 -7.71 -12.76 7.16
CA GLY A 92 -6.35 -13.32 7.08
C GLY A 92 -6.25 -14.54 6.16
N PRO A 93 -5.06 -15.13 5.99
CA PRO A 93 -4.84 -16.16 4.97
C PRO A 93 -6.01 -17.15 5.01
N PRO A 94 -6.85 -17.19 3.95
CA PRO A 94 -7.83 -18.25 3.78
C PRO A 94 -7.17 -19.55 4.21
N GLY A 95 -7.76 -20.23 5.20
CA GLY A 95 -7.28 -21.54 5.60
C GLY A 95 -7.16 -22.43 4.37
N VAL A 96 -6.43 -23.54 4.47
CA VAL A 96 -6.29 -24.47 3.35
C VAL A 96 -7.69 -24.92 2.91
N HIS A 97 -8.15 -24.37 1.78
CA HIS A 97 -9.42 -24.72 1.19
C HIS A 97 -9.34 -26.10 0.59
N GLN A 98 -10.38 -26.90 0.79
CA GLN A 98 -10.49 -28.14 0.04
C GLN A 98 -10.75 -27.82 -1.44
N PRO A 99 -10.26 -28.67 -2.36
CA PRO A 99 -10.60 -28.54 -3.77
C PRO A 99 -12.13 -28.53 -3.95
N GLY A 100 -12.67 -27.40 -4.42
CA GLY A 100 -14.12 -27.19 -4.60
C GLY A 100 -14.74 -26.08 -3.75
N ASP A 101 -14.06 -25.62 -2.69
CA ASP A 101 -14.64 -24.62 -1.76
C ASP A 101 -14.73 -23.19 -2.35
N VAL A 102 -13.84 -22.84 -3.27
CA VAL A 102 -13.68 -21.46 -3.82
C VAL A 102 -14.29 -21.32 -5.23
N THR A 103 -14.74 -22.43 -5.83
CA THR A 103 -15.27 -22.41 -7.20
C THR A 103 -16.75 -22.02 -7.23
N ASP A 104 -17.13 -21.14 -8.15
CA ASP A 104 -18.54 -20.77 -8.39
C ASP A 104 -19.42 -21.97 -8.78
N ARG A 105 -18.80 -23.03 -9.32
CA ARG A 105 -19.47 -24.25 -9.75
C ARG A 105 -18.63 -25.47 -9.34
N ILE A 106 -19.24 -26.37 -8.59
CA ILE A 106 -18.62 -27.65 -8.21
C ILE A 106 -18.74 -28.61 -9.38
N VAL A 107 -17.65 -29.32 -9.66
CA VAL A 107 -17.52 -30.26 -10.77
C VAL A 107 -17.44 -31.68 -10.20
N LEU A 108 -18.42 -32.53 -10.49
CA LEU A 108 -18.42 -33.96 -10.17
C LEU A 108 -17.73 -34.73 -11.29
N ASN A 109 -16.66 -35.47 -10.95
CA ASN A 109 -16.10 -36.48 -11.83
C ASN A 109 -17.01 -37.71 -11.81
N VAL A 110 -17.70 -37.98 -12.92
CA VAL A 110 -18.48 -39.21 -13.11
C VAL A 110 -17.71 -40.09 -14.09
N TYR A 111 -16.86 -40.97 -13.56
CA TYR A 111 -16.32 -42.07 -14.35
C TYR A 111 -17.39 -43.14 -14.49
N ASN A 112 -18.17 -43.09 -15.58
CA ASN A 112 -19.02 -44.22 -15.92
C ASN A 112 -18.14 -45.26 -16.63
N GLY A 113 -18.05 -46.45 -16.04
CA GLY A 113 -17.16 -47.51 -16.47
C GLY A 113 -17.34 -47.94 -17.93
N TYR A 114 -16.21 -48.31 -18.53
CA TYR A 114 -16.04 -49.19 -19.67
C TYR A 114 -17.02 -48.97 -20.84
N ASN A 115 -16.82 -47.91 -21.62
CA ASN A 115 -16.88 -48.02 -23.08
C ASN A 115 -16.19 -46.82 -23.76
N VAL A 116 -15.55 -47.13 -24.88
CA VAL A 116 -14.59 -46.32 -25.63
C VAL A 116 -15.24 -45.07 -26.22
N SER A 117 -15.38 -44.01 -25.43
CA SER A 117 -15.51 -42.66 -25.97
C SER A 117 -14.98 -41.64 -24.96
N ARG A 118 -13.95 -40.88 -25.35
CA ARG A 118 -13.33 -39.82 -24.54
C ARG A 118 -14.24 -38.59 -24.44
N VAL A 119 -15.49 -38.78 -24.06
CA VAL A 119 -16.37 -37.66 -23.73
C VAL A 119 -15.86 -37.12 -22.40
N HIS A 120 -15.31 -35.92 -22.43
CA HIS A 120 -14.86 -35.18 -21.24
C HIS A 120 -16.10 -34.78 -20.42
N GLY A 121 -16.76 -35.77 -19.82
CA GLY A 121 -18.05 -35.65 -19.15
C GLY A 121 -17.85 -35.32 -17.68
N TYR A 122 -17.64 -34.05 -17.38
CA TYR A 122 -17.84 -33.56 -16.04
C TYR A 122 -19.30 -33.12 -15.85
N LEU A 123 -19.91 -33.50 -14.72
CA LEU A 123 -21.25 -33.05 -14.36
C LEU A 123 -21.11 -31.88 -13.39
N LEU A 124 -21.81 -30.78 -13.68
CA LEU A 124 -21.90 -29.65 -12.74
C LEU A 124 -22.93 -30.00 -11.68
N ASP A 125 -22.58 -29.79 -10.41
CA ASP A 125 -23.53 -30.01 -9.31
C ASP A 125 -24.68 -28.99 -9.38
N LYS A 126 -25.91 -29.46 -9.16
CA LYS A 126 -27.09 -28.59 -9.04
C LYS A 126 -27.16 -27.94 -7.67
N PHE A 127 -26.57 -28.58 -6.66
CA PHE A 127 -26.55 -28.07 -5.30
C PHE A 127 -25.34 -27.14 -5.13
N LYS A 128 -25.61 -25.84 -5.08
CA LYS A 128 -24.62 -24.87 -4.59
C LYS A 128 -24.50 -25.08 -3.07
N VAL A 129 -23.51 -25.86 -2.64
CA VAL A 129 -23.10 -25.86 -1.23
C VAL A 129 -22.69 -24.43 -0.87
N ALA A 130 -22.98 -24.00 0.37
CA ALA A 130 -22.71 -22.65 0.85
C ALA A 130 -21.30 -22.20 0.45
N LYS A 131 -21.22 -21.32 -0.54
CA LYS A 131 -19.98 -20.71 -1.01
C LYS A 131 -19.31 -20.06 0.19
N LEU A 132 -18.03 -20.33 0.41
CA LEU A 132 -17.28 -19.55 1.40
C LEU A 132 -17.28 -18.11 0.90
N GLU A 133 -17.99 -17.23 1.61
CA GLU A 133 -18.05 -15.80 1.28
C GLU A 133 -16.71 -15.16 1.64
N GLN A 134 -15.76 -15.25 0.71
CA GLN A 134 -14.49 -14.54 0.83
C GLN A 134 -14.69 -13.08 0.44
N GLU A 135 -14.72 -12.21 1.45
CA GLU A 135 -14.79 -10.77 1.23
C GLU A 135 -13.43 -10.24 0.77
N PHE A 136 -13.43 -9.53 -0.36
CA PHE A 136 -12.27 -8.82 -0.88
C PHE A 136 -12.36 -7.34 -0.54
N TYR A 137 -11.19 -6.70 -0.40
CA TYR A 137 -11.11 -5.25 -0.23
C TYR A 137 -11.74 -4.53 -1.43
N LYS A 138 -12.59 -3.55 -1.14
CA LYS A 138 -13.17 -2.63 -2.12
C LYS A 138 -12.61 -1.24 -1.89
N ASP A 139 -12.87 -0.34 -2.85
CA ASP A 139 -12.54 1.07 -2.73
C ASP A 139 -13.24 1.75 -1.55
N THR A 140 -14.39 1.25 -1.09
CA THR A 140 -15.04 1.75 0.13
C THR A 140 -14.20 1.60 1.39
N ASP A 141 -13.37 0.55 1.44
CA ASP A 141 -12.58 0.18 2.62
C ASP A 141 -11.22 0.90 2.67
N LEU A 142 -10.81 1.54 1.56
CA LEU A 142 -9.54 2.22 1.43
C LEU A 142 -9.72 3.70 1.79
N ARG A 143 -9.33 4.06 3.02
CA ARG A 143 -9.38 5.43 3.55
C ARG A 143 -8.02 5.81 4.14
N ILE A 144 -7.69 7.10 4.13
CA ILE A 144 -6.49 7.58 4.84
C ILE A 144 -6.65 7.31 6.34
N GLY A 145 -5.61 6.77 6.98
CA GLY A 145 -5.62 6.33 8.37
C GLY A 145 -6.15 4.91 8.58
N ALA A 146 -6.72 4.27 7.56
CA ALA A 146 -7.12 2.87 7.67
C ALA A 146 -5.91 1.93 7.65
N THR A 147 -6.01 0.83 8.38
CA THR A 147 -5.02 -0.24 8.36
C THR A 147 -5.56 -1.42 7.56
N ILE A 148 -4.88 -1.79 6.49
CA ILE A 148 -5.22 -2.95 5.66
C ILE A 148 -4.40 -4.16 6.10
N ASN A 149 -4.97 -5.35 5.95
CA ASN A 149 -4.31 -6.59 6.25
C ASN A 149 -3.84 -7.26 4.95
N VAL A 150 -2.53 -7.27 4.72
CA VAL A 150 -1.91 -7.91 3.56
C VAL A 150 -1.34 -9.26 4.02
N TRP A 151 -2.15 -10.32 3.96
CA TRP A 151 -1.75 -11.69 4.32
C TRP A 151 -1.11 -11.79 5.72
N GLY A 152 -1.66 -11.07 6.70
CA GLY A 152 -1.16 -11.02 8.08
C GLY A 152 -0.27 -9.81 8.40
N ARG A 153 0.13 -9.03 7.39
CA ARG A 153 0.92 -7.80 7.56
C ARG A 153 0.00 -6.58 7.58
N LYS A 154 -0.01 -5.87 8.71
CA LYS A 154 -0.82 -4.67 8.90
C LYS A 154 -0.14 -3.46 8.25
N VAL A 155 -0.72 -2.95 7.17
CA VAL A 155 -0.19 -1.80 6.41
C VAL A 155 -1.08 -0.59 6.65
N LEU A 156 -0.51 0.53 7.07
CA LEU A 156 -1.22 1.78 7.33
C LEU A 156 -1.24 2.65 6.08
N LEU A 157 -2.43 3.14 5.71
CA LEU A 157 -2.61 4.12 4.63
C LEU A 157 -2.33 5.53 5.17
N CYS A 158 -1.24 6.18 4.74
CA CYS A 158 -0.85 7.50 5.22
C CYS A 158 -1.40 8.64 4.35
N ASP A 159 -1.30 8.49 3.02
CA ASP A 159 -1.56 9.57 2.06
C ASP A 159 -2.09 8.98 0.74
N CYS A 160 -2.61 9.83 -0.14
CA CYS A 160 -3.22 9.43 -1.40
C CYS A 160 -2.94 10.44 -2.53
N ASP A 161 -2.98 9.97 -3.77
CA ASP A 161 -2.70 10.80 -4.94
C ASP A 161 -3.84 11.78 -5.25
N GLU A 162 -3.57 12.85 -6.00
CA GLU A 162 -4.56 13.88 -6.31
C GLU A 162 -5.76 13.31 -7.10
N PHE A 163 -5.48 12.36 -8.01
CA PHE A 163 -6.51 11.61 -8.72
C PHE A 163 -7.44 10.85 -7.75
N THR A 164 -6.87 10.25 -6.71
CA THR A 164 -7.70 9.52 -5.73
C THR A 164 -8.56 10.47 -4.91
N LYS A 165 -8.03 11.63 -4.50
CA LYS A 165 -8.81 12.65 -3.79
C LYS A 165 -10.00 13.11 -4.60
N THR A 166 -9.80 13.40 -5.88
CA THR A 166 -10.88 13.80 -6.80
C THR A 166 -11.90 12.68 -7.03
N TYR A 167 -11.46 11.42 -7.12
CA TYR A 167 -12.34 10.25 -7.20
C TYR A 167 -13.22 10.10 -5.96
N TYR A 168 -12.64 10.12 -4.75
CA TYR A 168 -13.40 9.99 -3.50
C TYR A 168 -14.31 11.19 -3.25
N ARG A 169 -13.91 12.40 -3.69
CA ARG A 169 -14.76 13.59 -3.64
C ARG A 169 -15.99 13.44 -4.54
N THR A 170 -15.80 12.94 -5.77
CA THR A 170 -16.90 12.79 -6.75
C THR A 170 -17.84 11.63 -6.38
N LYS A 171 -17.30 10.47 -5.99
CA LYS A 171 -18.08 9.25 -5.74
C LYS A 171 -18.70 9.21 -4.35
N TYR A 172 -17.97 9.65 -3.32
CA TYR A 172 -18.37 9.51 -1.91
C TYR A 172 -18.58 10.86 -1.20
N GLY A 173 -18.25 11.99 -1.82
CA GLY A 173 -18.37 13.30 -1.18
C GLY A 173 -17.36 13.54 -0.05
N ILE A 174 -16.31 12.73 0.07
CA ILE A 174 -15.35 12.80 1.17
C ILE A 174 -14.35 13.93 0.90
N GLN A 175 -14.16 14.81 1.90
CA GLN A 175 -13.20 15.92 1.85
C GLN A 175 -12.06 15.78 2.86
N ASP A 176 -12.21 14.91 3.86
CA ASP A 176 -11.23 14.73 4.92
C ASP A 176 -10.09 13.81 4.46
N PHE A 177 -8.99 14.43 4.04
CA PHE A 177 -7.75 13.75 3.66
C PHE A 177 -6.59 14.20 4.56
N ASN A 178 -6.68 13.88 5.85
CA ASN A 178 -5.60 14.19 6.80
C ASN A 178 -4.40 13.28 6.55
N SER A 179 -3.39 13.81 5.85
CA SER A 179 -2.14 13.09 5.58
C SER A 179 -1.41 12.79 6.89
N ILE A 180 -1.07 11.51 7.09
CA ILE A 180 -0.32 11.05 8.26
C ILE A 180 1.17 11.04 7.88
N PRO A 181 2.05 11.71 8.66
CA PRO A 181 3.48 11.69 8.36
C PRO A 181 4.05 10.28 8.53
N CYS A 182 4.46 9.63 7.43
CA CYS A 182 5.05 8.28 7.47
C CYS A 182 6.55 8.27 7.85
N LYS A 183 7.13 9.39 8.29
CA LYS A 183 8.52 9.46 8.73
C LYS A 183 8.54 9.78 10.23
N PRO A 184 9.25 8.99 11.05
CA PRO A 184 9.54 9.44 12.41
C PRO A 184 10.26 10.79 12.32
N PRO A 185 9.97 11.74 13.24
CA PRO A 185 10.69 13.01 13.26
C PRO A 185 12.18 12.70 13.34
N SER A 186 12.97 13.31 12.44
CA SER A 186 14.42 13.15 12.47
C SER A 186 14.92 13.53 13.87
N PRO A 187 15.84 12.76 14.46
CA PRO A 187 16.40 13.13 15.76
C PRO A 187 16.91 14.57 15.69
N PRO A 188 16.66 15.40 16.72
CA PRO A 188 17.07 16.79 16.70
C PRO A 188 18.58 16.84 16.44
N LYS A 189 18.98 17.60 15.41
CA LYS A 189 20.39 17.81 15.12
C LYS A 189 20.99 18.51 16.33
N ILE A 190 21.79 17.79 17.10
CA ILE A 190 22.43 18.36 18.29
C ILE A 190 23.37 19.46 17.80
N GLU A 191 22.98 20.71 18.05
CA GLU A 191 23.84 21.85 17.81
C GLU A 191 25.01 21.78 18.79
N ARG A 192 26.22 21.69 18.24
CA ARG A 192 27.44 21.74 19.05
C ARG A 192 27.56 23.15 19.63
N LYS A 193 27.22 23.32 20.91
CA LYS A 193 27.51 24.56 21.63
C LYS A 193 29.01 24.64 21.85
N PHE A 194 29.60 25.81 21.55
CA PHE A 194 30.98 26.06 21.93
C PHE A 194 31.10 26.05 23.46
N PRO A 195 32.18 25.48 24.01
CA PRO A 195 32.42 25.55 25.45
C PRO A 195 32.57 27.01 25.90
N PRO A 196 32.29 27.32 27.17
CA PRO A 196 32.56 28.64 27.72
C PRO A 196 34.06 28.95 27.64
N TYR A 197 34.39 30.23 27.47
CA TYR A 197 35.77 30.71 27.42
C TYR A 197 36.53 30.35 28.70
N THR A 198 37.74 29.83 28.54
CA THR A 198 38.54 29.21 29.61
C THR A 198 39.39 30.21 30.41
N GLY A 199 39.33 31.51 30.10
CA GLY A 199 40.13 32.54 30.79
C GLY A 199 41.57 32.69 30.28
N PHE A 200 41.98 31.90 29.29
CA PHE A 200 43.30 31.96 28.67
C PHE A 200 43.21 32.44 27.22
N GLY A 201 44.10 33.35 26.82
CA GLY A 201 44.12 33.91 25.45
C GLY A 201 43.01 34.92 25.21
N SER A 202 42.69 35.21 23.95
CA SER A 202 41.53 36.04 23.60
C SER A 202 40.29 35.18 23.33
N GLU A 203 39.10 35.78 23.41
CA GLU A 203 37.85 35.07 23.13
C GLU A 203 37.81 34.56 21.67
N GLU A 204 38.38 35.32 20.74
CA GLU A 204 38.46 34.97 19.32
C GLU A 204 39.43 33.81 19.08
N ASP A 205 40.54 33.76 19.82
CA ASP A 205 41.55 32.70 19.71
C ASP A 205 41.01 31.36 20.27
N SER A 206 40.27 31.43 21.37
CA SER A 206 39.60 30.27 21.97
C SER A 206 38.49 29.71 21.07
N LEU A 207 37.68 30.59 20.45
CA LEU A 207 36.66 30.18 19.48
C LEU A 207 37.30 29.47 18.27
N ARG A 208 38.45 29.97 17.83
CA ARG A 208 39.19 29.42 16.69
C ARG A 208 39.72 28.01 16.95
N SER A 209 40.19 27.76 18.16
CA SER A 209 40.60 26.42 18.60
C SER A 209 39.44 25.42 18.57
N CYS A 210 38.21 25.88 18.83
CA CYS A 210 37.02 25.03 18.81
C CYS A 210 36.47 24.74 17.40
N ILE A 211 36.88 25.50 16.37
CA ILE A 211 36.36 25.39 15.01
C ILE A 211 37.13 24.33 14.19
N GLY A 212 38.42 24.13 14.46
CA GLY A 212 39.24 23.19 13.68
C GLY A 212 40.46 22.68 14.45
N LEU A 213 40.92 21.48 14.09
CA LEU A 213 42.04 20.79 14.75
C LEU A 213 43.35 21.60 14.68
N VAL A 214 43.56 22.32 13.58
CA VAL A 214 44.71 23.20 13.37
C VAL A 214 44.23 24.64 13.42
N PRO A 215 44.69 25.47 14.38
CA PRO A 215 44.32 26.87 14.44
C PRO A 215 44.96 27.62 13.27
N VAL A 216 44.18 27.89 12.23
CA VAL A 216 44.65 28.66 11.07
C VAL A 216 44.50 30.14 11.36
N VAL A 217 45.58 30.86 11.65
CA VAL A 217 45.56 32.33 11.79
C VAL A 217 45.13 32.95 10.47
N ARG A 218 43.92 33.50 10.43
CA ARG A 218 43.42 34.36 9.36
C ARG A 218 43.50 35.78 9.89
N PRO A 219 44.16 36.69 9.15
CA PRO A 219 44.18 38.09 9.52
C PRO A 219 42.76 38.63 9.61
N ASN A 220 42.45 39.39 10.66
CA ASN A 220 41.16 40.03 10.82
C ASN A 220 41.04 41.16 9.78
N VAL A 221 40.46 40.81 8.63
CA VAL A 221 40.39 41.69 7.45
C VAL A 221 39.57 42.96 7.75
N GLU A 222 38.58 42.86 8.65
CA GLU A 222 37.75 44.01 9.07
C GLU A 222 38.51 44.95 9.99
N ALA A 223 39.25 44.42 10.96
CA ALA A 223 40.16 45.22 11.78
C ALA A 223 41.23 45.89 10.91
N PHE A 224 41.77 45.18 9.92
CA PHE A 224 42.77 45.72 9.00
C PHE A 224 42.22 46.88 8.16
N LYS A 225 41.00 46.74 7.61
CA LYS A 225 40.30 47.82 6.89
C LYS A 225 40.05 49.03 7.79
N LYS A 226 39.57 48.79 9.02
CA LYS A 226 39.28 49.85 10.00
C LYS A 226 40.53 50.58 10.48
N CYS A 227 41.67 49.89 10.59
CA CYS A 227 42.96 50.53 10.88
C CYS A 227 43.40 51.45 9.74
N ILE A 228 43.33 51.00 8.48
CA ILE A 228 43.70 51.81 7.30
C ILE A 228 42.85 53.07 7.17
N GLU A 229 41.55 52.98 7.47
CA GLU A 229 40.65 54.14 7.44
C GLU A 229 40.93 55.14 8.56
N LYS A 230 41.38 54.67 9.72
CA LYS A 230 41.65 55.51 10.90
C LYS A 230 43.05 56.12 10.95
N ASP A 231 44.04 55.50 10.30
CA ASP A 231 45.42 56.03 10.20
C ASP A 231 45.55 57.25 9.27
N ARG A 232 44.44 57.75 8.70
CA ARG A 232 44.41 58.90 7.77
C ARG A 232 44.10 60.26 8.43
N TYR A 233 44.27 60.41 9.74
CA TYR A 233 44.14 61.68 10.46
C TYR A 233 45.38 62.01 11.28
#